data_AF-E0D6T4-F1
#
_entry.id   AF-E0D6T4-F1
#
_cell.length_a   1.000
_cell.length_b   1.000
_cell.length_c   1.000
_cell.angle_alpha   90.00
_cell.angle_beta   90.00
_cell.angle_gamma   90.00
#
_symmetry.space_group_name_H-M   'P 1'
#
loop_
_entity.id
_entity.type
_entity.pdbx_description
1 polymer ?
#
loop_
_entity_poly.entity_id
_entity_poly.type
_entity_poly.pdbx_seq_one_letter_code
_entity_poly.pdbx_strand_id
1 'polypeptide(L)' 'PVYRPKIVKKRIKKFTRHQSDRYVKLKRNWRKPKGIDNRVRRRFKGQFLMPSIGYGSAKKTKHMLPTGF' A
#
# COMPACT_ATOMS: atom_id res chain seq x y z
N PRO A 1 0.33 26.61 8.67
CA PRO A 1 -1.15 26.71 8.61
C PRO A 1 -1.80 26.71 9.99
N VAL A 2 -2.82 27.57 10.16
CA VAL A 2 -3.60 27.74 11.41
C VAL A 2 -4.44 26.50 11.72
N TYR A 3 -4.84 25.74 10.69
CA TYR A 3 -5.56 24.47 10.82
C TYR A 3 -4.62 23.27 10.55
N ARG A 4 -4.44 22.39 11.54
CA ARG A 4 -3.63 21.16 11.44
C ARG A 4 -4.47 19.93 11.83
N PRO A 5 -5.27 19.36 10.90
CA PRO A 5 -6.02 18.15 11.20
C PRO A 5 -5.06 16.96 11.41
N LYS A 6 -5.40 16.04 12.31
CA LYS A 6 -4.62 14.82 12.51
C LYS A 6 -4.60 13.99 11.22
N ILE A 7 -3.44 13.84 10.61
CA ILE A 7 -3.27 13.06 9.37
C ILE A 7 -3.23 11.57 9.73
N VAL A 8 -4.34 10.87 9.51
CA VAL A 8 -4.41 9.41 9.70
C VAL A 8 -3.91 8.69 8.44
N LYS A 9 -2.81 7.96 8.54
CA LYS A 9 -2.33 7.04 7.49
C LYS A 9 -2.73 5.61 7.83
N LYS A 10 -3.78 5.10 7.15
CA LYS A 10 -4.30 3.73 7.37
C LYS A 10 -3.26 2.63 7.18
N ARG A 11 -2.28 2.87 6.30
CA ARG A 11 -1.13 2.00 6.09
C ARG A 11 0.07 2.83 5.67
N ILE A 12 1.18 2.62 6.37
CA ILE A 12 2.46 3.29 6.06
C ILE A 12 3.37 2.37 5.23
N LYS A 13 3.30 1.05 5.48
CA LYS A 13 4.09 0.06 4.74
C LYS A 13 3.70 0.03 3.26
N LYS A 14 4.68 0.23 2.38
CA LYS A 14 4.50 0.17 0.92
C LYS A 14 3.93 -1.18 0.47
N PHE A 15 3.11 -1.16 -0.56
CA PHE A 15 2.67 -2.38 -1.24
C PHE A 15 3.78 -2.84 -2.19
N THR A 16 4.52 -3.87 -1.76
CA THR A 16 5.63 -4.43 -2.55
C THR A 16 5.15 -5.55 -3.47
N ARG A 17 5.78 -5.70 -4.63
CA ARG A 17 5.52 -6.83 -5.53
C ARG A 17 5.87 -8.15 -4.85
N HIS A 18 5.02 -9.16 -5.00
CA HIS A 18 5.29 -10.53 -4.54
C HIS A 18 6.63 -11.04 -5.11
N GLN A 19 7.48 -11.63 -4.25
CA GLN A 19 8.82 -12.16 -4.56
C GLN A 19 9.88 -11.14 -5.03
N SER A 20 9.61 -9.83 -4.91
CA SER A 20 10.63 -8.79 -5.19
C SER A 20 11.74 -8.70 -4.14
N ASP A 21 11.54 -9.33 -2.99
CA ASP A 21 12.54 -9.55 -1.94
C ASP A 21 13.54 -10.65 -2.31
N ARG A 22 13.11 -11.66 -3.09
CA ARG A 22 13.95 -12.81 -3.47
C ARG A 22 14.75 -12.58 -4.75
N TYR A 23 14.20 -11.85 -5.71
CA TYR A 23 14.79 -11.69 -7.04
C TYR A 23 15.14 -10.23 -7.34
N VAL A 24 16.43 -9.94 -7.55
CA VAL A 24 16.93 -8.58 -7.87
C VAL A 24 16.31 -8.01 -9.15
N LYS A 25 16.05 -8.87 -10.15
CA LYS A 25 15.39 -8.47 -11.42
C LYS A 25 13.95 -7.97 -11.23
N LEU A 26 13.30 -8.30 -10.12
CA LEU A 26 11.92 -7.89 -9.83
C LEU A 26 11.91 -6.60 -9.03
N LYS A 27 11.57 -5.48 -9.67
CA LYS A 27 11.35 -4.21 -8.98
C LYS A 27 10.25 -4.35 -7.92
N ARG A 28 10.42 -3.63 -6.80
CA ARG A 28 9.51 -3.63 -5.64
C ARG A 28 8.15 -2.97 -5.91
N ASN A 29 7.98 -2.24 -7.01
CA ASN A 29 6.74 -1.55 -7.37
C ASN A 29 5.57 -2.52 -7.52
N TRP A 30 4.43 -2.21 -6.89
CA TRP A 30 3.25 -3.08 -6.89
C TRP A 30 2.82 -3.50 -8.30
N ARG A 31 2.51 -4.79 -8.47
CA ARG A 31 1.86 -5.35 -9.66
C ARG A 31 0.82 -6.37 -9.20
N LYS A 32 -0.38 -6.35 -9.80
CA LYS A 32 -1.45 -7.29 -9.48
C LYS A 32 -1.06 -8.72 -9.93
N PRO A 33 -0.99 -9.71 -9.02
CA PRO A 33 -0.67 -11.09 -9.41
C PRO A 33 -1.82 -11.69 -10.22
N LYS A 34 -1.49 -12.38 -11.32
CA LYS A 34 -2.46 -12.99 -12.26
C LYS A 34 -2.52 -14.52 -12.19
N GLY A 35 -1.47 -15.19 -11.71
CA GLY A 35 -1.37 -16.66 -11.73
C GLY A 35 -2.41 -17.37 -10.84
N ILE A 36 -2.92 -18.51 -11.31
CA ILE A 36 -4.04 -19.23 -10.68
C ILE A 36 -3.71 -19.70 -9.26
N ASP A 37 -2.49 -20.18 -9.02
CA ASP A 37 -2.09 -20.69 -7.69
C ASP A 37 -1.43 -19.64 -6.80
N ASN A 38 -1.41 -18.38 -7.21
CA ASN A 38 -0.72 -17.35 -6.44
C ASN A 38 -1.43 -17.07 -5.10
N ARG A 39 -0.70 -17.28 -4.00
CA ARG A 39 -1.21 -17.14 -2.62
C ARG A 39 -1.67 -15.73 -2.27
N VAL A 40 -0.99 -14.69 -2.79
CA VAL A 40 -1.40 -13.27 -2.62
C VAL A 40 -2.71 -13.00 -3.36
N ARG A 41 -2.85 -13.50 -4.59
CA ARG A 41 -4.09 -13.37 -5.38
C ARG A 41 -5.28 -14.02 -4.68
N ARG A 42 -5.07 -15.21 -4.12
CA ARG A 42 -6.07 -16.00 -3.37
C ARG A 42 -6.27 -15.52 -1.92
N ARG A 43 -5.57 -14.46 -1.47
CA ARG A 43 -5.69 -13.84 -0.14
C ARG A 43 -5.44 -14.78 1.04
N PHE A 44 -4.47 -15.68 0.93
CA PHE A 44 -4.08 -16.54 2.05
C PHE A 44 -3.60 -15.74 3.26
N LYS A 45 -3.91 -16.22 4.48
CA LYS A 45 -3.43 -15.63 5.74
C LYS A 45 -1.91 -15.58 5.78
N GLY A 46 -1.35 -14.50 6.32
CA GLY A 46 0.09 -14.30 6.47
C GLY A 46 0.84 -13.91 5.18
N GLN A 47 0.13 -13.66 4.08
CA GLN A 47 0.74 -13.16 2.84
C GLN A 47 0.63 -11.64 2.70
N PHE A 48 1.36 -11.10 1.72
CA PHE A 48 1.30 -9.67 1.38
C PHE A 48 -0.15 -9.24 1.08
N LEU A 49 -0.55 -8.09 1.61
CA LEU A 49 -1.85 -7.50 1.33
C LEU A 49 -1.84 -6.82 -0.05
N MET A 50 -2.97 -6.86 -0.75
CA MET A 50 -3.17 -6.15 -2.01
C MET A 50 -3.70 -4.73 -1.75
N PRO A 51 -3.35 -3.73 -2.59
CA PRO A 51 -4.02 -2.44 -2.59
C PRO A 51 -5.51 -2.57 -2.85
N SER A 52 -6.29 -1.83 -2.08
CA SER A 52 -7.73 -1.71 -2.21
C SER A 52 -8.15 -0.29 -1.83
N ILE A 53 -9.37 0.10 -2.23
CA ILE A 53 -9.94 1.43 -1.95
C ILE A 53 -9.99 1.70 -0.43
N GLY A 54 -10.16 0.67 0.39
CA GLY A 54 -10.20 0.78 1.85
C GLY A 54 -8.95 1.41 2.48
N TYR A 55 -7.78 1.28 1.84
CA TYR A 55 -6.54 1.91 2.30
C TYR A 55 -6.42 3.40 1.96
N GLY A 56 -7.35 3.95 1.17
CA GLY A 56 -7.38 5.36 0.82
C GLY A 56 -7.42 6.27 2.05
N SER A 57 -6.60 7.33 2.03
CA SER A 57 -6.62 8.38 3.05
C SER A 57 -7.92 9.20 2.97
N ALA A 58 -8.33 9.79 4.09
CA ALA A 58 -9.50 10.67 4.13
C ALA A 58 -9.34 11.84 3.16
N LYS A 59 -10.43 12.22 2.46
CA LYS A 59 -10.40 13.26 1.40
C LYS A 59 -9.81 14.58 1.89
N LYS A 60 -10.15 15.02 3.11
CA LYS A 60 -9.69 16.28 3.72
C LYS A 60 -8.17 16.34 3.97
N THR A 61 -7.55 15.19 4.26
CA THR A 61 -6.10 15.10 4.59
C THR A 61 -5.31 14.37 3.50
N LYS A 62 -5.93 14.11 2.35
CA LYS A 62 -5.30 13.44 1.21
C LYS A 62 -4.33 14.45 0.59
N HIS A 63 -3.07 14.06 0.42
CA HIS A 63 -1.97 14.89 -0.11
C HIS A 63 -1.40 15.98 0.81
N MET A 64 -1.94 16.17 2.01
CA MET A 64 -1.35 17.08 3.01
C MET A 64 0.01 16.57 3.50
N LEU A 65 1.01 17.46 3.52
CA LEU A 65 2.34 17.27 4.07
C LEU A 65 2.29 17.23 5.60
N PRO A 66 3.28 16.62 6.27
CA PRO A 66 3.38 16.63 7.73
C PRO A 66 3.47 18.04 8.34
N THR A 67 3.95 19.02 7.57
CA THR A 67 4.01 20.45 7.97
C THR A 67 2.64 21.13 7.94
N GLY A 68 1.62 20.44 7.41
CA GLY A 68 0.23 20.91 7.30
C GLY A 68 -0.08 21.69 6.03
N PHE A 69 0.86 21.77 5.08
CA PHE A 69 0.65 22.31 3.73
C PHE A 69 0.24 21.22 2.74
#